data_AF-A0AAW2K9N0-F1
#
_entry.id   AF-A0AAW2K9N0-F1
#
_cell.length_a   1.000
_cell.length_b   1.000
_cell.length_c   1.000
_cell.angle_alpha   90.00
_cell.angle_beta   90.00
_cell.angle_gamma   90.00
#
_symmetry.space_group_name_H-M   'P 1'
#
loop_
_entity.id
_entity.type
_entity.pdbx_description
1 polymer ?
#
loop_
_entity_poly.entity_id
_entity_poly.type
_entity_poly.pdbx_seq_one_letter_code
_entity_poly.pdbx_strand_id
1 'polypeptide(L)'
;MVEWKRKLARANPRRPELRPRAATAQELLRVCREVQGKFSEVDVPFLIVHGGDDIVCDPACAEDLYNRAASKDKTLRNYPGMWHQLVGEPDENVELVFGEVVEWLLTRAERGVSAR
;
A
#
# COMPACT_ATOMS: atom_id res chain seq x y z
N MET A 1 13.73 -7.62 -6.44
CA MET A 1 12.69 -8.64 -6.19
C MET A 1 13.47 -9.86 -5.81
N VAL A 2 13.19 -10.44 -4.65
CA VAL A 2 13.85 -11.67 -4.22
C VAL A 2 13.63 -12.76 -5.29
N GLU A 3 14.64 -13.59 -5.54
CA GLU A 3 14.67 -14.51 -6.68
C GLU A 3 13.44 -15.44 -6.73
N TRP A 4 13.02 -15.94 -5.57
CA TRP A 4 11.86 -16.83 -5.47
C TRP A 4 10.56 -16.14 -5.86
N LYS A 5 10.38 -14.84 -5.54
CA LYS A 5 9.20 -14.04 -5.94
C LYS A 5 9.17 -13.82 -7.45
N ARG A 6 10.32 -13.59 -8.08
CA ARG A 6 10.42 -13.50 -9.55
C ARG A 6 9.99 -14.80 -10.21
N LYS A 7 10.48 -15.93 -9.70
CA LYS A 7 10.11 -17.27 -10.19
C LYS A 7 8.62 -17.51 -10.03
N LEU A 8 8.05 -17.22 -8.86
CA LEU A 8 6.62 -17.36 -8.60
C LEU A 8 5.77 -16.50 -9.55
N ALA A 9 6.11 -15.22 -9.72
CA ALA A 9 5.38 -14.32 -10.60
C ALA A 9 5.44 -14.78 -12.07
N ARG A 10 6.59 -15.29 -12.53
CA ARG A 10 6.77 -15.82 -13.89
C ARG A 10 6.08 -17.18 -14.10
N ALA A 11 5.93 -17.98 -13.06
CA ALA A 11 5.26 -19.27 -13.12
C ALA A 11 3.73 -19.16 -13.30
N ASN A 12 3.14 -17.97 -13.07
CA ASN A 12 1.70 -17.77 -13.25
C ASN A 12 1.31 -17.81 -14.75
N PRO A 13 0.56 -18.83 -15.22
CA PRO A 13 0.20 -18.96 -16.63
C PRO A 13 -0.78 -17.88 -17.11
N ARG A 14 -1.39 -17.12 -16.18
CA ARG A 14 -2.30 -16.00 -16.47
C ARG A 14 -1.61 -14.65 -16.46
N ARG A 15 -0.29 -14.57 -16.20
CA ARG A 15 0.43 -13.30 -16.18
C ARG A 15 0.69 -12.83 -17.62
N PRO A 16 0.16 -11.66 -18.05
CA PRO A 16 0.52 -11.11 -19.34
C PRO A 16 1.97 -10.65 -19.34
N GLU A 17 2.74 -11.06 -20.35
CA GLU A 17 4.10 -10.54 -20.60
C GLU A 17 4.09 -9.27 -21.46
N LEU A 18 2.93 -8.92 -22.00
CA LEU A 18 2.73 -7.74 -22.84
C LEU A 18 2.82 -6.46 -22.01
N ARG A 19 3.39 -5.42 -22.62
CA ARG A 19 3.30 -4.06 -22.07
C ARG A 19 1.85 -3.57 -22.10
N PRO A 20 1.43 -2.73 -21.14
CA PRO A 20 0.12 -2.12 -21.19
C PRO A 20 -0.04 -1.30 -22.47
N ARG A 21 -1.24 -1.33 -23.05
CA ARG A 21 -1.58 -0.49 -24.21
C ARG A 21 -1.41 0.98 -23.84
N ALA A 22 -1.02 1.82 -24.80
CA ALA A 22 -0.75 3.24 -24.56
C ALA A 22 -1.94 3.96 -23.89
N ALA A 23 -3.18 3.70 -24.34
CA ALA A 23 -4.38 4.26 -23.72
C ALA A 23 -4.55 3.80 -22.26
N THR A 24 -4.28 2.53 -21.94
CA THR A 24 -4.33 2.03 -20.56
C THR A 24 -3.29 2.72 -19.67
N ALA A 25 -2.05 2.88 -20.17
CA ALA A 25 -1.01 3.60 -19.44
C ALA A 25 -1.38 5.08 -19.23
N GLN A 26 -1.96 5.74 -20.24
CA GLN A 26 -2.43 7.12 -20.15
C GLN A 26 -3.52 7.27 -19.08
N GLU A 27 -4.50 6.36 -19.04
CA GLU A 27 -5.58 6.40 -18.07
C GLU A 27 -5.08 6.15 -16.64
N LEU A 28 -4.14 5.22 -16.43
CA LEU A 28 -3.51 5.02 -15.13
C LEU A 28 -2.81 6.30 -14.65
N LEU A 29 -2.03 6.95 -15.51
CA LEU A 29 -1.36 8.21 -15.17
C LEU A 29 -2.35 9.35 -14.91
N ARG A 30 -3.45 9.42 -15.66
CA ARG A 30 -4.51 10.42 -15.46
C ARG A 30 -5.14 10.28 -14.08
N VAL A 31 -5.55 9.07 -13.72
CA VAL A 31 -6.20 8.79 -12.43
C VAL A 31 -5.22 8.98 -11.27
N CYS A 32 -3.97 8.54 -11.39
CA CYS A 32 -2.96 8.79 -10.36
C CYS A 32 -2.80 10.28 -10.07
N ARG A 33 -2.70 11.13 -11.11
CA ARG A 33 -2.61 12.59 -10.93
C ARG A 33 -3.87 13.17 -10.29
N GLU A 34 -5.04 12.71 -10.71
CA GLU A 34 -6.30 13.19 -10.14
C GLU A 34 -6.40 12.87 -8.65
N VAL A 35 -6.13 11.62 -8.27
CA VAL A 35 -6.18 11.17 -6.87
C VAL A 35 -5.12 11.88 -6.03
N GLN A 36 -3.88 12.01 -6.54
CA GLN A 36 -2.82 12.77 -5.88
C GLN A 36 -3.20 14.25 -5.69
N GLY A 37 -3.95 14.85 -6.62
CA GLY A 37 -4.47 16.21 -6.48
C GLY A 37 -5.43 16.37 -5.29
N LYS A 38 -6.11 15.30 -4.89
CA LYS A 38 -7.13 15.26 -3.84
C LYS A 38 -6.63 14.76 -2.49
N PHE A 39 -5.32 14.50 -2.31
CA PHE A 39 -4.79 13.97 -1.05
C PHE A 39 -5.16 14.81 0.17
N SER A 40 -5.18 16.14 0.05
CA SER A 40 -5.58 17.03 1.15
C SER A 40 -7.04 16.91 1.57
N GLU A 41 -7.90 16.31 0.75
CA GLU A 41 -9.31 16.06 1.07
C GLU A 41 -9.50 14.83 1.96
N VAL A 42 -8.47 13.99 2.14
CA VAL A 42 -8.54 12.80 2.99
C VAL A 42 -8.49 13.21 4.46
N ASP A 43 -9.63 13.19 5.14
CA ASP A 43 -9.80 13.60 6.55
C ASP A 43 -10.16 12.45 7.50
N VAL A 44 -10.45 11.26 6.97
CA VAL A 44 -10.77 10.06 7.75
C VAL A 44 -9.53 9.44 8.40
N PRO A 45 -9.65 8.72 9.54
CA PRO A 45 -8.55 7.94 10.08
C PRO A 45 -8.05 6.88 9.09
N PHE A 46 -6.74 6.71 8.93
CA PHE A 46 -6.19 5.69 8.03
C PHE A 46 -4.82 5.15 8.45
N LEU A 47 -4.54 3.92 8.01
CA LEU A 47 -3.24 3.27 8.08
C LEU A 47 -2.72 3.05 6.66
N ILE A 48 -1.48 3.44 6.41
CA ILE A 48 -0.73 3.04 5.22
C ILE A 48 0.30 2.00 5.63
N VAL A 49 0.28 0.85 4.97
CA VAL A 49 1.32 -0.18 5.01
C VAL A 49 1.94 -0.29 3.63
N HIS A 50 3.26 -0.18 3.54
CA HIS A 50 3.96 -0.12 2.25
C HIS A 50 5.28 -0.89 2.29
N GLY A 51 5.62 -1.58 1.20
CA GLY A 51 6.92 -2.22 1.05
C GLY A 51 7.97 -1.22 0.60
N GLY A 52 9.08 -1.10 1.33
CA GLY A 52 10.12 -0.09 1.05
C GLY A 52 10.85 -0.28 -0.28
N ASP A 53 10.80 -1.48 -0.84
CA ASP A 53 11.40 -1.83 -2.12
C ASP A 53 10.33 -2.05 -3.22
N ASP A 54 9.11 -1.54 -3.03
CA ASP A 54 8.05 -1.62 -4.02
C ASP A 54 8.39 -0.82 -5.29
N ILE A 55 8.48 -1.52 -6.42
CA ILE A 55 8.72 -0.93 -7.76
C ILE A 55 7.45 -0.79 -8.60
N VAL A 56 6.30 -1.24 -8.08
CA VAL A 56 4.98 -1.15 -8.71
C VAL A 56 4.30 0.13 -8.24
N CYS A 57 4.23 0.34 -6.92
CA CYS A 57 3.73 1.56 -6.32
C CYS A 57 4.86 2.24 -5.53
N ASP A 58 5.24 3.45 -5.94
CA ASP A 58 6.34 4.21 -5.33
C ASP A 58 6.05 4.52 -3.85
N PRO A 59 6.91 4.11 -2.90
CA PRO A 59 6.79 4.47 -1.49
C PRO A 59 6.73 5.99 -1.25
N ALA A 60 7.37 6.80 -2.08
CA ALA A 60 7.31 8.25 -1.96
C ALA A 60 5.88 8.81 -2.15
N CYS A 61 5.03 8.12 -2.93
CA CYS A 61 3.63 8.51 -3.09
C CYS A 61 2.82 8.24 -1.81
N ALA A 62 3.15 7.18 -1.07
CA ALA A 62 2.54 6.90 0.24
C ALA A 62 2.95 7.95 1.29
N GLU A 63 4.22 8.36 1.28
CA GLU A 63 4.71 9.46 2.10
C GLU A 63 4.02 10.79 1.76
N ASP A 64 3.82 11.09 0.48
CA ASP A 64 3.13 12.30 0.03
C ASP A 64 1.65 12.34 0.51
N LEU A 65 0.93 11.22 0.39
CA LEU A 65 -0.42 11.09 0.95
C LEU A 65 -0.41 11.32 2.47
N TYR A 66 0.51 10.67 3.19
CA TYR A 66 0.64 10.84 4.64
C TYR A 66 0.87 12.30 5.00
N ASN A 67 1.75 13.01 4.30
CA ASN A 67 2.08 14.40 4.58
C ASN A 67 0.91 15.35 4.27
N ARG A 68 0.25 15.17 3.12
CA ARG A 68 -0.75 16.12 2.60
C ARG A 68 -2.16 15.91 3.14
N ALA A 69 -2.52 14.70 3.58
CA ALA A 69 -3.86 14.41 4.07
C ALA A 69 -4.27 15.30 5.27
N ALA A 70 -5.52 15.74 5.28
CA ALA A 70 -6.08 16.54 6.39
C ALA A 70 -6.31 15.72 7.68
N SER A 71 -6.37 14.39 7.56
CA SER A 71 -6.60 13.46 8.66
C SER A 71 -5.66 13.71 9.85
N LYS A 72 -6.25 13.71 11.05
CA LYS A 72 -5.54 13.84 12.32
C LYS A 72 -5.09 12.49 12.89
N ASP A 73 -5.71 11.42 12.43
CA ASP A 73 -5.42 10.07 12.88
C ASP A 73 -4.91 9.22 11.73
N LYS A 74 -3.65 9.45 11.37
CA LYS A 74 -2.98 8.80 10.25
C LYS A 74 -1.69 8.14 10.70
N THR A 75 -1.44 6.94 10.20
CA THR A 75 -0.22 6.16 10.49
C THR A 75 0.39 5.68 9.18
N LEU A 76 1.71 5.79 9.04
CA LEU A 76 2.46 5.24 7.92
C LEU A 76 3.48 4.22 8.46
N ARG A 77 3.46 3.02 7.87
CA ARG A 77 4.43 1.94 8.10
C ARG A 77 5.08 1.59 6.77
N ASN A 78 6.39 1.83 6.70
CA ASN A 78 7.20 1.44 5.56
C ASN A 78 8.12 0.29 5.99
N TYR A 79 8.10 -0.83 5.27
CA TYR A 79 8.84 -2.05 5.62
C TYR A 79 10.00 -2.27 4.64
N PRO A 80 11.25 -1.94 5.02
CA PRO A 80 12.41 -2.08 4.15
C PRO A 80 12.58 -3.51 3.62
N GLY A 81 12.96 -3.66 2.35
CA GLY A 81 13.15 -4.98 1.73
C GLY A 81 11.87 -5.69 1.30
N MET A 82 10.69 -5.24 1.75
CA MET A 82 9.40 -5.78 1.32
C MET A 82 8.96 -5.13 -0.01
N TRP A 83 8.23 -5.90 -0.81
CA TRP A 83 7.78 -5.55 -2.16
C TRP A 83 6.27 -5.22 -2.19
N HIS A 84 5.70 -5.03 -3.38
CA HIS A 84 4.29 -4.68 -3.59
C HIS A 84 3.28 -5.61 -2.88
N GLN A 85 3.49 -6.93 -2.97
CA GLN A 85 2.54 -7.91 -2.45
C GLN A 85 2.92 -8.33 -1.03
N LEU A 86 2.54 -7.52 -0.04
CA LEU A 86 2.83 -7.78 1.38
C LEU A 86 2.30 -9.13 1.86
N VAL A 87 1.13 -9.58 1.36
CA VAL A 87 0.55 -10.92 1.63
C VAL A 87 1.42 -12.09 1.13
N GLY A 88 2.36 -11.82 0.23
CA GLY A 88 3.26 -12.81 -0.34
C GLY A 88 4.70 -12.61 0.10
N GLU A 89 4.95 -11.92 1.21
CA GLU A 89 6.24 -11.90 1.90
C GLU A 89 6.48 -13.22 2.67
N PRO A 90 7.68 -13.49 3.20
CA PRO A 90 7.90 -14.59 4.14
C PRO A 90 6.92 -14.53 5.31
N ASP A 91 6.60 -15.69 5.89
CA ASP A 91 5.58 -15.81 6.94
C ASP A 91 5.83 -14.83 8.10
N GLU A 92 7.08 -14.62 8.53
CA GLU A 92 7.39 -13.67 9.60
C GLU A 92 7.01 -12.22 9.24
N ASN A 93 7.19 -11.84 7.98
CA ASN A 93 6.84 -10.51 7.48
C ASN A 93 5.34 -10.35 7.30
N VAL A 94 4.64 -11.40 6.87
CA VAL A 94 3.17 -11.40 6.77
C VAL A 94 2.57 -11.23 8.15
N GLU A 95 3.00 -12.04 9.13
CA GLU A 95 2.51 -11.93 10.51
C GLU A 95 2.80 -10.56 11.12
N LEU A 96 3.97 -9.99 10.86
CA LEU A 96 4.31 -8.62 11.30
C LEU A 96 3.34 -7.58 10.73
N VAL A 97 3.19 -7.52 9.41
CA VAL A 97 2.37 -6.50 8.74
C VAL A 97 0.90 -6.65 9.13
N PHE A 98 0.36 -7.87 9.07
CA PHE A 98 -1.05 -8.11 9.35
C PHE A 98 -1.37 -8.01 10.84
N GLY A 99 -0.44 -8.36 11.73
CA GLY A 99 -0.54 -8.11 13.16
C GLY A 99 -0.70 -6.62 13.45
N GLU A 100 0.13 -5.76 12.86
CA GLU A 100 0.01 -4.30 13.03
C GLU A 100 -1.31 -3.75 12.46
N VAL A 101 -1.78 -4.26 11.32
CA VAL A 101 -3.08 -3.86 10.75
C VAL A 101 -4.22 -4.21 11.71
N VAL A 102 -4.24 -5.43 12.25
CA VAL A 102 -5.26 -5.89 13.19
C VAL A 102 -5.22 -5.07 14.48
N GLU A 103 -4.03 -4.85 15.04
CA GLU A 103 -3.85 -4.03 16.25
C GLU A 103 -4.34 -2.59 16.04
N TRP A 104 -4.02 -1.98 14.89
CA TRP A 104 -4.44 -0.63 14.54
C TRP A 104 -5.96 -0.49 14.49
N LEU A 105 -6.65 -1.52 13.96
CA LEU A 105 -8.10 -1.60 13.89
C LEU A 105 -8.72 -1.81 15.28
N LEU A 106 -8.21 -2.77 16.06
CA LEU A 106 -8.71 -3.07 17.41
C LEU A 106 -8.60 -1.86 18.33
N THR A 107 -7.45 -1.18 18.32
CA THR A 107 -7.23 0.05 19.11
C THR A 107 -8.28 1.12 18.84
N ARG A 108 -8.75 1.26 17.59
CA ARG A 108 -9.78 2.25 17.21
C ARG A 108 -11.19 1.77 17.48
N ALA A 109 -11.44 0.47 17.32
CA ALA A 109 -12.70 -0.13 17.72
C ALA A 109 -12.95 0.09 19.22
N GLU A 110 -11.94 -0.14 20.05
CA GLU A 110 -12.00 0.10 21.50
C GLU A 110 -12.27 1.57 21.83
N ARG A 111 -11.51 2.51 21.24
CA ARG A 111 -11.74 3.96 21.41
C ARG A 111 -13.14 4.38 20.99
N GLY A 112 -13.66 3.82 19.90
CA GLY A 112 -15.00 4.08 19.41
C GLY A 112 -16.11 3.53 20.31
N VAL A 113 -15.83 2.48 21.08
CA VAL A 113 -16.72 1.97 22.14
C VAL A 113 -16.65 2.86 23.38
N SER A 114 -15.45 3.26 23.80
CA SER A 114 -15.27 4.14 24.98
C SER A 114 -15.75 5.59 24.78
N ALA A 115 -15.89 6.04 23.54
CA ALA A 115 -16.40 7.37 23.19
C ALA A 115 -17.94 7.44 23.07
N ARG A 116 -18.65 6.32 23.26
CA ARG A 116 -20.12 6.24 23.32
C ARG A 116 -20.61 6.16 24.75
#